data_AF-A0A538K9R6-F1
#
_entry.id   AF-A0A538K9R6-F1
#
_cell.length_a   1.000
_cell.length_b   1.000
_cell.length_c   1.000
_cell.angle_alpha   90.00
_cell.angle_beta   90.00
_cell.angle_gamma   90.00
#
_symmetry.space_group_name_H-M   'P 1'
#
loop_
_entity.id
_entity.type
_entity.pdbx_description
1 polymer ?
#
loop_
_entity_poly.entity_id
_entity_poly.type
_entity_poly.pdbx_seq_one_letter_code
_entity_poly.pdbx_strand_id
1 'polypeptide(L)'
;MTAGSIPGASATGAAAFEVERFEWRAPDRLELTGRWFGVRGLRFVRPSLELHGAGDRRRLLALLEHKPWAADDGELWIAAFPWEGEPADFDSAELAVGPSVVVTLEPPTAPGGRRRRPGAAAAARDRVRAERERDAALDARDSAVREREALQDERDAAVAARDAALRERDTLARAADARVEARVADVREELEGRPARAELDAVERERDEALRAHDVAMAERDALLGARDAALAERDAAVRARDAALEDRDAPVRERDTALAERDAAVEARDAALGDREAVRRRARELLSRYEAAIAAQEELVRERDALVATQDAGHDAPRADGSLVAERDAALAERDEVGRERDALVAERDEVGRERDALVAERDEVGRERDALVAERDVALAERDALLAERDPADQDRATALAERDAALAERDALLAERDPADQDRATALAERDALLAERDKADRERATALAERDAADRARDAALAERDALLAERDDALRARDAALARRDAALARGHAPREHETGRRRGEAPLAYGDAALRERDAALAERDAAYRAHDAALAERDAALAAHEGLVRERDSAVAERDAALAAGPRQPPVASGLSQRSTVVSWAPRLLALGALAILLIILAILIHGVA
;
A
#
# COMPACT_ATOMS: atom_id res chain seq x y z
N MET A 1 9.44 -47.25 40.56
CA MET A 1 8.33 -48.00 39.94
C MET A 1 7.75 -47.12 38.86
N THR A 2 7.75 -47.64 37.64
CA THR A 2 7.36 -47.01 36.37
C THR A 2 5.96 -46.39 36.42
N ALA A 3 5.85 -45.08 36.23
CA ALA A 3 4.59 -44.43 35.89
C ALA A 3 4.29 -44.77 34.42
N GLY A 4 3.42 -45.75 34.21
CA GLY A 4 2.90 -46.05 32.88
C GLY A 4 1.90 -44.98 32.48
N SER A 5 2.25 -44.15 31.50
CA SER A 5 1.26 -43.36 30.74
C SER A 5 0.20 -44.32 30.21
N ILE A 6 -1.06 -44.05 30.54
CA ILE A 6 -2.20 -44.64 29.85
C ILE A 6 -2.17 -44.13 28.40
N PRO A 7 -2.26 -44.99 27.37
CA PRO A 7 -2.17 -44.55 25.98
C PRO A 7 -3.23 -43.49 25.66
N GLY A 8 -2.78 -42.37 25.08
CA GLY A 8 -3.51 -41.11 24.97
C GLY A 8 -4.78 -41.16 24.11
N ALA A 9 -5.79 -40.41 24.54
CA ALA A 9 -7.02 -40.21 23.82
C ALA A 9 -6.77 -39.26 22.63
N SER A 10 -7.00 -39.74 21.41
CA SER A 10 -6.78 -38.93 20.20
C SER A 10 -8.01 -38.05 19.96
N ALA A 11 -7.84 -36.72 19.94
CA ALA A 11 -8.90 -35.81 19.47
C ALA A 11 -8.85 -35.74 17.94
N THR A 12 -10.03 -35.69 17.33
CA THR A 12 -10.15 -35.55 15.88
C THR A 12 -9.95 -34.08 15.50
N GLY A 13 -8.71 -33.70 15.20
CA GLY A 13 -8.32 -32.39 14.64
C GLY A 13 -7.51 -31.52 15.58
N ALA A 14 -6.24 -31.25 15.21
CA ALA A 14 -5.22 -30.34 15.77
C ALA A 14 -4.96 -30.32 17.30
N ALA A 15 -5.98 -30.45 18.15
CA ALA A 15 -5.86 -30.57 19.59
C ALA A 15 -5.73 -32.04 20.01
N ALA A 16 -5.05 -32.31 21.12
CA ALA A 16 -4.92 -33.62 21.74
C ALA A 16 -5.27 -33.54 23.23
N PHE A 17 -5.82 -34.62 23.79
CA PHE A 17 -6.11 -34.69 25.23
C PHE A 17 -5.43 -35.90 25.86
N GLU A 18 -4.50 -35.64 26.77
CA GLU A 18 -3.85 -36.68 27.54
C GLU A 18 -4.64 -36.93 28.82
N VAL A 19 -5.18 -38.14 28.97
CA VAL A 19 -5.97 -38.53 30.15
C VAL A 19 -5.01 -38.86 31.28
N GLU A 20 -5.07 -38.10 32.37
CA GLU A 20 -4.35 -38.44 33.61
C GLU A 20 -5.17 -39.42 34.47
N ARG A 21 -6.49 -39.20 34.55
CA ARG A 21 -7.37 -40.01 35.38
C ARG A 21 -8.79 -39.97 34.84
N PHE A 22 -9.39 -41.14 34.70
CA PHE A 22 -10.82 -41.27 34.46
C PHE A 22 -11.34 -42.38 35.37
N GLU A 23 -12.10 -42.03 36.41
CA GLU A 23 -12.51 -43.00 37.44
C GLU A 23 -13.85 -42.64 38.11
N TRP A 24 -14.43 -43.63 38.78
CA TRP A 24 -15.56 -43.46 39.69
C TRP A 24 -15.07 -42.89 41.02
N ARG A 25 -15.36 -41.62 41.31
CA ARG A 25 -14.99 -40.99 42.60
C ARG A 25 -16.03 -41.25 43.69
N ALA A 26 -17.27 -41.49 43.29
CA ALA A 26 -18.37 -41.96 44.12
C ALA A 26 -19.31 -42.83 43.25
N PRO A 27 -20.21 -43.63 43.85
CA PRO A 27 -21.15 -44.48 43.09
C PRO A 27 -22.04 -43.70 42.11
N ASP A 28 -22.25 -42.42 42.39
CA ASP A 28 -23.08 -41.46 41.64
C ASP A 28 -22.24 -40.41 40.89
N ARG A 29 -20.91 -40.61 40.76
CA ARG A 29 -20.02 -39.59 40.18
C ARG A 29 -18.83 -40.16 39.43
N LEU A 30 -18.71 -39.74 38.17
CA LEU A 30 -17.55 -39.96 37.31
C LEU A 30 -16.71 -38.68 37.22
N GLU A 31 -15.40 -38.81 37.33
CA GLU A 31 -14.48 -37.67 37.20
C GLU A 31 -13.41 -37.97 36.17
N LEU A 32 -13.18 -36.98 35.30
CA LEU A 32 -12.16 -36.99 34.28
C LEU A 32 -11.17 -35.85 34.53
N THR A 33 -9.89 -36.19 34.55
CA THR A 33 -8.76 -35.28 34.72
C THR A 33 -7.73 -35.56 33.63
N GLY A 34 -7.21 -34.51 33.00
CA GLY A 34 -6.20 -34.64 31.96
C GLY A 34 -5.67 -33.29 31.50
N ARG A 35 -4.91 -33.26 30.41
CA ARG A 35 -4.30 -32.05 29.86
C ARG A 35 -4.58 -31.93 28.37
N TRP A 36 -4.87 -30.72 27.93
CA TRP A 36 -5.06 -30.42 26.51
C TRP A 36 -3.79 -29.86 25.87
N PHE A 37 -3.56 -30.18 24.60
CA PHE A 37 -2.47 -29.63 23.79
C PHE A 37 -3.00 -29.21 22.43
N GLY A 38 -2.45 -28.14 21.84
CA GLY A 38 -2.88 -27.63 20.55
C GLY A 38 -4.23 -26.90 20.60
N VAL A 39 -4.60 -26.31 21.74
CA VAL A 39 -5.93 -25.69 21.96
C VAL A 39 -5.99 -24.19 21.68
N ARG A 40 -4.86 -23.56 21.30
CA ARG A 40 -4.81 -22.11 21.00
C ARG A 40 -5.82 -21.74 19.90
N GLY A 41 -6.80 -20.91 20.26
CA GLY A 41 -7.86 -20.43 19.36
C GLY A 41 -9.12 -21.29 19.33
N LEU A 42 -9.19 -22.40 20.09
CA LEU A 42 -10.37 -23.24 20.20
C LEU A 42 -11.29 -22.78 21.34
N ARG A 43 -12.61 -22.79 21.09
CA ARG A 43 -13.61 -22.38 22.07
C ARG A 43 -14.17 -23.59 22.83
N PHE A 44 -13.92 -23.62 24.13
CA PHE A 44 -14.46 -24.62 25.04
C PHE A 44 -15.85 -24.24 25.54
N VAL A 45 -16.76 -25.21 25.60
CA VAL A 45 -18.12 -25.11 26.15
C VAL A 45 -18.32 -26.14 27.27
N ARG A 46 -19.51 -26.19 27.86
CA ARG A 46 -19.81 -27.17 28.92
C ARG A 46 -19.56 -28.61 28.42
N PRO A 47 -18.68 -29.38 29.09
CA PRO A 47 -18.34 -30.71 28.64
C PRO A 47 -19.53 -31.67 28.68
N SER A 48 -19.60 -32.53 27.67
CA SER A 48 -20.60 -33.57 27.48
C SER A 48 -19.89 -34.90 27.34
N LEU A 49 -20.18 -35.85 28.23
CA LEU A 49 -19.64 -37.20 28.20
C LEU A 49 -20.73 -38.15 27.71
N GLU A 50 -20.48 -38.83 26.59
CA GLU A 50 -21.33 -39.90 26.10
C GLU A 50 -20.70 -41.25 26.41
N LEU A 51 -21.46 -42.13 27.04
CA LEU A 51 -21.05 -43.49 27.41
C LEU A 51 -21.91 -44.48 26.63
N HIS A 52 -21.26 -45.49 26.04
CA HIS A 52 -21.94 -46.53 25.27
C HIS A 52 -21.57 -47.89 25.88
N GLY A 53 -22.58 -48.63 26.33
CA GLY A 53 -22.46 -50.03 26.77
C GLY A 53 -23.43 -50.91 26.02
N ALA A 54 -23.42 -52.22 26.28
CA ALA A 54 -24.18 -53.30 25.61
C ALA A 54 -25.69 -53.04 25.35
N GLY A 55 -26.00 -52.11 24.43
CA GLY A 55 -27.33 -51.68 24.02
C GLY A 55 -27.75 -50.27 24.47
N ASP A 56 -27.08 -49.67 25.46
CA ASP A 56 -27.49 -48.39 26.06
C ASP A 56 -26.47 -47.28 25.78
N ARG A 57 -26.95 -46.13 25.29
CA ARG A 57 -26.18 -44.87 25.18
C ARG A 57 -26.69 -43.89 26.22
N ARG A 58 -25.80 -43.40 27.07
CA ARG A 58 -26.13 -42.36 28.06
C ARG A 58 -25.27 -41.14 27.82
N ARG A 59 -25.90 -39.97 27.82
CA ARG A 59 -25.22 -38.68 27.71
C ARG A 59 -25.31 -37.94 29.03
N LEU A 60 -24.16 -37.57 29.57
CA LEU A 60 -23.99 -36.85 30.83
C LEU A 60 -23.42 -35.47 30.55
N LEU A 61 -23.91 -34.46 31.26
CA LEU A 61 -23.38 -33.10 31.18
C LEU A 61 -22.57 -32.80 32.45
N ALA A 62 -21.40 -32.18 32.30
CA ALA A 62 -20.51 -31.93 33.43
C ALA A 62 -21.17 -31.04 34.50
N LEU A 63 -20.97 -31.36 35.78
CA LEU A 63 -21.35 -30.54 36.93
C LEU A 63 -20.61 -29.20 36.89
N LEU A 64 -21.23 -28.14 37.39
CA LEU A 64 -20.71 -26.76 37.31
C LEU A 64 -19.50 -26.47 38.21
N GLU A 65 -19.06 -27.45 39.02
CA GLU A 65 -18.02 -27.31 40.05
C GLU A 65 -16.66 -26.83 39.50
N HIS A 66 -16.33 -27.19 38.25
CA HIS A 66 -15.06 -26.85 37.61
C HIS A 66 -15.21 -25.84 36.47
N LYS A 67 -16.27 -25.02 36.50
CA LYS A 67 -16.42 -23.91 35.56
C LYS A 67 -15.49 -22.75 35.98
N PRO A 68 -14.74 -22.11 35.06
CA PRO A 68 -14.77 -22.28 33.61
C PRO A 68 -13.90 -23.45 33.09
N TRP A 69 -14.42 -24.22 32.14
CA TRP A 69 -13.72 -25.35 31.50
C TRP A 69 -12.83 -24.94 30.32
N ALA A 70 -12.45 -23.67 30.22
CA ALA A 70 -11.45 -23.24 29.25
C ALA A 70 -10.14 -23.96 29.56
N ALA A 71 -9.48 -24.50 28.53
CA ALA A 71 -8.22 -25.20 28.70
C ALA A 71 -7.09 -24.37 28.09
N ASP A 72 -5.99 -24.27 28.82
CA ASP A 72 -4.71 -23.76 28.31
C ASP A 72 -3.77 -24.94 28.00
N ASP A 73 -2.88 -24.75 27.03
CA ASP A 73 -1.97 -25.80 26.56
C ASP A 73 -1.08 -26.32 27.70
N GLY A 74 -1.22 -27.61 28.01
CA GLY A 74 -0.42 -28.33 29.01
C GLY A 74 -0.89 -28.15 30.45
N GLU A 75 -1.96 -27.39 30.72
CA GLU A 75 -2.51 -27.22 32.06
C GLU A 75 -3.50 -28.34 32.45
N LEU A 76 -3.66 -28.56 33.75
CA LEU A 76 -4.54 -29.58 34.31
C LEU A 76 -6.00 -29.17 34.15
N TRP A 77 -6.79 -30.02 33.49
CA TRP A 77 -8.19 -29.81 33.20
C TRP A 77 -9.06 -30.90 33.86
N ILE A 78 -10.17 -30.51 34.48
CA ILE A 78 -11.04 -31.41 35.25
C ILE A 78 -12.51 -31.21 34.86
N ALA A 79 -13.24 -32.32 34.69
CA ALA A 79 -14.69 -32.33 34.58
C ALA A 79 -15.30 -33.50 35.36
N ALA A 80 -16.34 -33.21 36.14
CA ALA A 80 -17.11 -34.21 36.88
C ALA A 80 -18.50 -34.37 36.26
N PHE A 81 -19.00 -35.60 36.20
CA PHE A 81 -20.27 -35.96 35.57
C PHE A 81 -21.15 -36.70 36.58
N PRO A 82 -22.44 -36.32 36.72
CA PRO A 82 -23.35 -37.02 37.60
C PRO A 82 -23.74 -38.39 37.02
N TRP A 83 -23.94 -39.37 37.89
CA TRP A 83 -24.38 -40.70 37.53
C TRP A 83 -25.61 -41.11 38.35
N GLU A 84 -26.67 -41.53 37.66
CA GLU A 84 -27.89 -42.05 38.28
C GLU A 84 -28.04 -43.54 37.97
N GLY A 85 -27.89 -44.36 39.02
CA GLY A 85 -27.99 -45.83 38.96
C GLY A 85 -26.74 -46.53 39.52
N GLU A 86 -26.73 -47.87 39.46
CA GLU A 86 -25.54 -48.64 39.84
C GLU A 86 -24.40 -48.42 38.82
N PRO A 87 -23.13 -48.34 39.26
CA PRO A 87 -21.98 -48.27 38.36
C PRO A 87 -21.96 -49.46 37.39
N ALA A 88 -21.84 -49.17 36.11
CA ALA A 88 -21.82 -50.18 35.04
C ALA A 88 -20.54 -50.09 34.22
N ASP A 89 -20.15 -51.21 33.62
CA ASP A 89 -19.06 -51.25 32.65
C ASP A 89 -19.55 -50.74 31.29
N PHE A 90 -18.77 -49.86 30.66
CA PHE A 90 -19.05 -49.33 29.31
C PHE A 90 -18.00 -49.83 28.33
N ASP A 91 -18.37 -49.88 27.05
CA ASP A 91 -17.50 -50.32 25.97
C ASP A 91 -16.75 -49.13 25.35
N SER A 92 -17.36 -47.94 25.33
CA SER A 92 -16.71 -46.70 24.88
C SER A 92 -17.21 -45.47 25.63
N ALA A 93 -16.36 -44.45 25.70
CA ALA A 93 -16.71 -43.13 26.18
C ALA A 93 -16.26 -42.06 25.18
N GLU A 94 -17.04 -41.00 24.99
CA GLU A 94 -16.69 -39.86 24.14
C GLU A 94 -16.94 -38.55 24.89
N LEU A 95 -15.90 -37.72 24.97
CA LEU A 95 -15.95 -36.40 25.56
C LEU A 95 -16.03 -35.34 24.47
N ALA A 96 -17.09 -34.55 24.47
CA ALA A 96 -17.22 -33.35 23.66
C ALA A 96 -17.08 -32.10 24.53
N VAL A 97 -16.11 -31.24 24.21
CA VAL A 97 -15.86 -29.97 24.93
C VAL A 97 -16.06 -28.73 24.05
N GLY A 98 -16.44 -28.89 22.78
CA GLY A 98 -16.63 -27.79 21.83
C GLY A 98 -17.23 -28.27 20.50
N PRO A 99 -17.61 -27.35 19.59
CA PRO A 99 -18.23 -27.68 18.31
C PRO A 99 -17.38 -28.59 17.40
N SER A 100 -16.07 -28.60 17.60
CA SER A 100 -15.10 -29.36 16.80
C SER A 100 -14.11 -30.16 17.64
N VAL A 101 -14.33 -30.30 18.96
CA VAL A 101 -13.40 -30.99 19.87
C VAL A 101 -14.12 -32.13 20.55
N VAL A 102 -13.96 -33.32 19.97
CA VAL A 102 -14.50 -34.59 20.47
C VAL A 102 -13.33 -35.56 20.64
N VAL A 103 -13.27 -36.20 21.80
CA VAL A 103 -12.20 -37.10 22.21
C VAL A 103 -12.82 -38.43 22.63
N THR A 104 -12.37 -39.53 22.04
CA THR A 104 -12.76 -40.87 22.48
C THR A 104 -11.88 -41.30 23.65
N LEU A 105 -12.51 -41.68 24.77
CA LEU A 105 -11.91 -42.08 26.02
C LEU A 105 -12.15 -43.57 26.28
N GLU A 106 -11.19 -44.22 26.94
CA GLU A 106 -11.39 -45.57 27.48
C GLU A 106 -12.18 -45.47 28.80
N PRO A 107 -13.38 -46.06 28.90
CA PRO A 107 -14.24 -45.89 30.07
C PRO A 107 -13.68 -46.62 31.31
N PRO A 108 -13.89 -46.08 32.53
CA PRO A 108 -13.49 -46.74 33.75
C PRO A 108 -14.38 -47.95 34.04
N THR A 109 -13.76 -49.06 34.42
CA THR A 109 -14.46 -50.25 34.92
C THR A 109 -15.21 -49.91 36.21
N ALA A 110 -16.43 -50.40 36.36
CA ALA A 110 -17.20 -50.26 37.58
C ALA A 110 -16.46 -50.89 38.77
N PRO A 111 -16.52 -50.29 39.98
CA PRO A 111 -15.88 -50.86 41.17
C PRO A 111 -16.45 -52.26 41.49
N GLY A 112 -15.67 -53.32 41.21
CA GLY A 112 -16.06 -54.72 41.43
C GLY A 112 -16.38 -55.53 40.17
N GLY A 113 -16.32 -54.92 38.97
CA GLY A 113 -16.56 -55.59 37.69
C GLY A 113 -15.48 -56.65 37.36
N ARG A 114 -15.88 -57.92 37.29
CA ARG A 114 -15.03 -58.98 36.70
C ARG A 114 -15.12 -58.88 35.17
N ARG A 115 -14.02 -58.49 34.52
CA ARG A 115 -13.84 -58.46 33.07
C ARG A 115 -14.43 -59.72 32.42
N ARG A 116 -15.59 -59.57 31.76
CA ARG A 116 -16.40 -60.68 31.23
C ARG A 116 -15.67 -61.28 30.03
N ARG A 117 -15.11 -62.49 30.18
CA ARG A 117 -14.52 -63.26 29.06
C ARG A 117 -15.65 -63.72 28.12
N PRO A 118 -15.63 -63.41 26.82
CA PRO A 118 -16.68 -63.86 25.91
C PRO A 118 -16.63 -65.37 25.69
N GLY A 119 -17.82 -65.99 25.61
CA GLY A 119 -18.02 -67.42 25.40
C GLY A 119 -17.56 -67.89 24.02
N ALA A 120 -17.06 -69.12 23.94
CA ALA A 120 -16.23 -69.66 22.85
C ALA A 120 -16.79 -69.51 21.41
N ALA A 121 -18.11 -69.40 21.22
CA ALA A 121 -18.72 -69.22 19.90
C ALA A 121 -18.88 -67.74 19.46
N ALA A 122 -19.05 -66.82 20.41
CA ALA A 122 -19.02 -65.37 20.17
C ALA A 122 -17.57 -64.88 20.13
N ALA A 123 -16.71 -65.36 21.03
CA ALA A 123 -15.26 -65.14 20.98
C ALA A 123 -14.61 -65.66 19.70
N ALA A 124 -15.17 -66.66 19.02
CA ALA A 124 -14.70 -67.10 17.71
C ALA A 124 -15.15 -66.17 16.57
N ARG A 125 -16.38 -65.63 16.60
CA ARG A 125 -16.85 -64.67 15.58
C ARG A 125 -16.27 -63.28 15.79
N ASP A 126 -16.14 -62.84 17.04
CA ASP A 126 -15.48 -61.60 17.42
C ASP A 126 -13.96 -61.72 17.28
N ARG A 127 -13.34 -62.92 17.45
CA ARG A 127 -11.96 -63.13 16.98
C ARG A 127 -11.87 -63.07 15.48
N VAL A 128 -12.75 -63.72 14.72
CA VAL A 128 -12.68 -63.68 13.25
C VAL A 128 -12.98 -62.27 12.73
N ARG A 129 -13.86 -61.52 13.39
CA ARG A 129 -14.17 -60.13 13.06
C ARG A 129 -13.05 -59.19 13.49
N ALA A 130 -12.51 -59.32 14.69
CA ALA A 130 -11.36 -58.55 15.16
C ALA A 130 -10.08 -58.95 14.43
N GLU A 131 -9.93 -60.20 13.99
CA GLU A 131 -8.86 -60.63 13.09
C GLU A 131 -9.08 -60.03 11.71
N ARG A 132 -10.29 -60.02 11.14
CA ARG A 132 -10.57 -59.31 9.88
C ARG A 132 -10.42 -57.80 9.98
N GLU A 133 -10.78 -57.18 11.09
CA GLU A 133 -10.63 -55.74 11.33
C GLU A 133 -9.16 -55.41 11.61
N ARG A 134 -8.42 -56.26 12.32
CA ARG A 134 -6.97 -56.15 12.48
C ARG A 134 -6.24 -56.40 11.17
N ASP A 135 -6.66 -57.38 10.38
CA ASP A 135 -6.08 -57.70 9.08
C ASP A 135 -6.43 -56.59 8.08
N ALA A 136 -7.63 -56.01 8.11
CA ALA A 136 -7.99 -54.83 7.33
C ALA A 136 -7.22 -53.57 7.80
N ALA A 137 -6.99 -53.41 9.11
CA ALA A 137 -6.18 -52.32 9.64
C ALA A 137 -4.69 -52.50 9.33
N LEU A 138 -4.18 -53.74 9.32
CA LEU A 138 -2.84 -54.09 8.87
C LEU A 138 -2.72 -53.88 7.37
N ASP A 139 -3.69 -54.29 6.57
CA ASP A 139 -3.74 -54.04 5.13
C ASP A 139 -3.82 -52.54 4.83
N ALA A 140 -4.59 -51.77 5.61
CA ALA A 140 -4.67 -50.32 5.47
C ALA A 140 -3.36 -49.64 5.88
N ARG A 141 -2.73 -50.08 6.98
CA ARG A 141 -1.43 -49.60 7.41
C ARG A 141 -0.35 -49.96 6.39
N ASP A 142 -0.35 -51.18 5.89
CA ASP A 142 0.60 -51.67 4.90
C ASP A 142 0.33 -51.04 3.52
N SER A 143 -0.90 -50.61 3.23
CA SER A 143 -1.23 -49.78 2.06
C SER A 143 -0.74 -48.34 2.24
N ALA A 144 -0.90 -47.75 3.43
CA ALA A 144 -0.39 -46.42 3.74
C ALA A 144 1.15 -46.39 3.81
N VAL A 145 1.78 -47.47 4.27
CA VAL A 145 3.24 -47.66 4.21
C VAL A 145 3.68 -47.80 2.76
N ARG A 146 3.01 -48.61 1.94
CA ARG A 146 3.30 -48.71 0.50
C ARG A 146 3.10 -47.39 -0.24
N GLU A 147 2.09 -46.61 0.12
CA GLU A 147 1.84 -45.28 -0.44
C GLU A 147 2.94 -44.29 -0.02
N ARG A 148 3.35 -44.34 1.26
CA ARG A 148 4.47 -43.53 1.75
C ARG A 148 5.80 -43.93 1.13
N GLU A 149 6.05 -45.23 0.96
CA GLU A 149 7.23 -45.77 0.28
C GLU A 149 7.21 -45.37 -1.20
N ALA A 150 6.07 -45.45 -1.88
CA ALA A 150 5.94 -44.99 -3.27
C ALA A 150 6.18 -43.48 -3.40
N LEU A 151 5.66 -42.66 -2.48
CA LEU A 151 5.94 -41.21 -2.44
C LEU A 151 7.40 -40.93 -2.10
N GLN A 152 8.05 -41.77 -1.29
CA GLN A 152 9.46 -41.65 -0.98
C GLN A 152 10.33 -42.05 -2.19
N ASP A 153 9.99 -43.14 -2.88
CA ASP A 153 10.63 -43.56 -4.12
C ASP A 153 10.44 -42.51 -5.23
N GLU A 154 9.27 -41.88 -5.33
CA GLU A 154 9.01 -40.78 -6.27
C GLU A 154 9.86 -39.55 -5.94
N ARG A 155 10.01 -39.20 -4.65
CA ARG A 155 10.90 -38.13 -4.22
C ARG A 155 12.36 -38.46 -4.46
N ASP A 156 12.78 -39.69 -4.19
CA ASP A 156 14.15 -40.14 -4.40
C ASP A 156 14.47 -40.22 -5.90
N ALA A 157 13.51 -40.63 -6.74
CA ALA A 157 13.61 -40.58 -8.20
C ALA A 157 13.66 -39.14 -8.72
N ALA A 158 12.86 -38.23 -8.15
CA ALA A 158 12.89 -36.80 -8.50
C ALA A 158 14.21 -36.14 -8.09
N VAL A 159 14.77 -36.51 -6.94
CA VAL A 159 16.11 -36.06 -6.50
C VAL A 159 17.19 -36.66 -7.40
N ALA A 160 17.12 -37.94 -7.73
CA ALA A 160 18.06 -38.59 -8.64
C ALA A 160 18.00 -37.99 -10.06
N ALA A 161 16.80 -37.64 -10.55
CA ALA A 161 16.59 -36.97 -11.83
C ALA A 161 17.12 -35.54 -11.79
N ARG A 162 16.88 -34.79 -10.71
CA ARG A 162 17.46 -33.46 -10.49
C ARG A 162 18.99 -33.56 -10.46
N ASP A 163 19.55 -34.51 -9.74
CA ASP A 163 20.99 -34.68 -9.62
C ASP A 163 21.60 -35.16 -10.94
N ALA A 164 20.90 -35.97 -11.73
CA ALA A 164 21.30 -36.33 -13.09
C ALA A 164 21.26 -35.11 -14.04
N ALA A 165 20.21 -34.29 -13.97
CA ALA A 165 20.11 -33.04 -14.72
C ALA A 165 21.17 -32.02 -14.30
N LEU A 166 21.53 -31.98 -13.01
CA LEU A 166 22.64 -31.18 -12.51
C LEU A 166 23.97 -31.71 -13.04
N ARG A 167 24.21 -33.03 -13.04
CA ARG A 167 25.41 -33.62 -13.65
C ARG A 167 25.46 -33.37 -15.15
N GLU A 168 24.35 -33.47 -15.85
CA GLU A 168 24.25 -33.16 -17.28
C GLU A 168 24.56 -31.68 -17.51
N ARG A 169 23.93 -30.77 -16.73
CA ARG A 169 24.24 -29.34 -16.75
C ARG A 169 25.70 -29.07 -16.43
N ASP A 170 26.31 -29.79 -15.50
CA ASP A 170 27.73 -29.65 -15.16
C ASP A 170 28.62 -30.21 -16.28
N THR A 171 28.22 -31.28 -16.98
CA THR A 171 28.94 -31.75 -18.16
C THR A 171 28.79 -30.80 -19.35
N LEU A 172 27.61 -30.20 -19.53
CA LEU A 172 27.35 -29.16 -20.53
C LEU A 172 28.09 -27.87 -20.18
N ALA A 173 28.16 -27.50 -18.91
CA ALA A 173 28.95 -26.38 -18.42
C ALA A 173 30.44 -26.66 -18.64
N ARG A 174 30.96 -27.83 -18.26
CA ARG A 174 32.35 -28.22 -18.56
C ARG A 174 32.65 -28.31 -20.06
N ALA A 175 31.68 -28.73 -20.88
CA ALA A 175 31.83 -28.74 -22.33
C ALA A 175 31.73 -27.33 -22.92
N ALA A 176 30.92 -26.44 -22.34
CA ALA A 176 30.85 -25.03 -22.70
C ALA A 176 32.13 -24.31 -22.28
N ASP A 177 32.63 -24.55 -21.06
CA ASP A 177 33.91 -24.08 -20.56
C ASP A 177 35.05 -24.62 -21.42
N ALA A 178 35.04 -25.90 -21.81
CA ALA A 178 36.04 -26.46 -22.73
C ALA A 178 35.94 -25.87 -24.15
N ARG A 179 34.73 -25.51 -24.63
CA ARG A 179 34.54 -24.78 -25.89
C ARG A 179 34.98 -23.32 -25.79
N VAL A 180 34.76 -22.69 -24.63
CA VAL A 180 35.23 -21.33 -24.33
C VAL A 180 36.74 -21.35 -24.22
N GLU A 181 37.34 -22.29 -23.52
CA GLU A 181 38.79 -22.49 -23.41
C GLU A 181 39.41 -22.85 -24.76
N ALA A 182 38.78 -23.71 -25.57
CA ALA A 182 39.22 -23.99 -26.93
C ALA A 182 39.07 -22.77 -27.84
N ARG A 183 37.97 -22.01 -27.72
CA ARG A 183 37.79 -20.75 -28.45
C ARG A 183 38.77 -19.69 -27.97
N VAL A 184 39.11 -19.65 -26.68
CA VAL A 184 40.13 -18.78 -26.09
C VAL A 184 41.52 -19.23 -26.50
N ALA A 185 41.77 -20.52 -26.72
CA ALA A 185 43.02 -21.04 -27.26
C ALA A 185 43.15 -20.75 -28.77
N ASP A 186 42.10 -20.97 -29.56
CA ASP A 186 42.02 -20.60 -30.98
C ASP A 186 42.15 -19.09 -31.14
N VAL A 187 41.43 -18.32 -30.32
CA VAL A 187 41.53 -16.86 -30.26
C VAL A 187 42.91 -16.47 -29.74
N ARG A 188 43.52 -17.14 -28.77
CA ARG A 188 44.90 -16.88 -28.33
C ARG A 188 45.92 -17.17 -29.44
N GLU A 189 45.75 -18.23 -30.24
CA GLU A 189 46.60 -18.55 -31.40
C GLU A 189 46.37 -17.55 -32.54
N GLU A 190 45.13 -17.07 -32.72
CA GLU A 190 44.72 -15.99 -33.63
C GLU A 190 45.20 -14.60 -33.15
N LEU A 191 45.37 -14.39 -31.84
CA LEU A 191 45.77 -13.16 -31.16
C LEU A 191 47.28 -13.07 -30.85
N GLU A 192 47.96 -14.21 -30.74
CA GLU A 192 49.41 -14.28 -30.96
C GLU A 192 49.74 -13.83 -32.39
N GLY A 193 48.72 -13.80 -33.28
CA GLY A 193 48.68 -13.10 -34.56
C GLY A 193 48.40 -11.59 -34.50
N ARG A 194 47.30 -11.05 -33.90
CA ARG A 194 47.00 -9.58 -33.75
C ARG A 194 46.05 -9.23 -32.55
N PRO A 195 45.47 -8.01 -32.39
CA PRO A 195 45.44 -7.22 -31.14
C PRO A 195 44.24 -7.50 -30.19
N ALA A 196 44.42 -8.32 -29.15
CA ALA A 196 43.32 -8.83 -28.26
C ALA A 196 42.87 -7.95 -27.09
N ARG A 197 43.80 -7.18 -26.51
CA ARG A 197 43.60 -6.64 -25.16
C ARG A 197 42.55 -5.54 -25.12
N ALA A 198 42.40 -4.81 -26.21
CA ALA A 198 41.45 -3.70 -26.30
C ALA A 198 39.98 -4.13 -26.27
N GLU A 199 39.66 -5.33 -26.75
CA GLU A 199 38.28 -5.85 -26.78
C GLU A 199 37.86 -6.44 -25.43
N LEU A 200 38.76 -7.12 -24.71
CA LEU A 200 38.50 -7.58 -23.34
C LEU A 200 38.27 -6.39 -22.38
N ASP A 201 39.12 -5.36 -22.48
CA ASP A 201 38.95 -4.13 -21.70
C ASP A 201 37.62 -3.43 -22.00
N ALA A 202 37.06 -3.60 -23.22
CA ALA A 202 35.77 -3.03 -23.59
C ALA A 202 34.60 -3.81 -22.98
N VAL A 203 34.65 -5.15 -22.99
CA VAL A 203 33.63 -6.01 -22.37
C VAL A 203 33.61 -5.86 -20.85
N GLU A 204 34.77 -5.71 -20.21
CA GLU A 204 34.85 -5.45 -18.77
C GLU A 204 34.26 -4.08 -18.40
N ARG A 205 34.49 -3.05 -19.23
CA ARG A 205 33.86 -1.73 -19.06
C ARG A 205 32.33 -1.81 -19.17
N GLU A 206 31.82 -2.55 -20.15
CA GLU A 206 30.37 -2.74 -20.34
C GLU A 206 29.73 -3.49 -19.16
N ARG A 207 30.38 -4.56 -18.67
CA ARG A 207 29.93 -5.28 -17.46
C ARG A 207 29.90 -4.37 -16.23
N ASP A 208 30.96 -3.59 -16.02
CA ASP A 208 31.05 -2.69 -14.88
C ASP A 208 30.02 -1.56 -14.96
N GLU A 209 29.68 -1.08 -16.15
CA GLU A 209 28.57 -0.15 -16.37
C GLU A 209 27.21 -0.79 -16.08
N ALA A 210 26.98 -2.02 -16.52
CA ALA A 210 25.76 -2.76 -16.24
C ALA A 210 25.56 -3.04 -14.74
N LEU A 211 26.63 -3.38 -14.02
CA LEU A 211 26.60 -3.57 -12.56
C LEU A 211 26.29 -2.26 -11.83
N ARG A 212 26.93 -1.15 -12.23
CA ARG A 212 26.61 0.17 -11.67
C ARG A 212 25.15 0.55 -11.92
N ALA A 213 24.63 0.29 -13.11
CA ALA A 213 23.23 0.55 -13.42
C ALA A 213 22.28 -0.29 -12.55
N HIS A 214 22.61 -1.56 -12.32
CA HIS A 214 21.85 -2.43 -11.42
C HIS A 214 21.89 -1.92 -9.97
N ASP A 215 23.05 -1.54 -9.46
CA ASP A 215 23.19 -1.02 -8.09
C ASP A 215 22.41 0.27 -7.89
N VAL A 216 22.41 1.17 -8.89
CA VAL A 216 21.57 2.38 -8.90
C VAL A 216 20.09 2.00 -8.87
N ALA A 217 19.64 1.07 -9.72
CA ALA A 217 18.24 0.64 -9.76
C ALA A 217 17.78 -0.01 -8.44
N MET A 218 18.66 -0.76 -7.77
CA MET A 218 18.37 -1.36 -6.47
C MET A 218 18.29 -0.31 -5.36
N ALA A 219 19.17 0.68 -5.38
CA ALA A 219 19.12 1.81 -4.45
C ALA A 219 17.83 2.64 -4.64
N GLU A 220 17.41 2.87 -5.89
CA GLU A 220 16.13 3.52 -6.20
C GLU A 220 14.94 2.72 -5.67
N ARG A 221 14.95 1.39 -5.87
CA ARG A 221 13.89 0.52 -5.35
C ARG A 221 13.81 0.54 -3.83
N ASP A 222 14.96 0.48 -3.15
CA ASP A 222 15.00 0.48 -1.68
C ASP A 222 14.57 1.85 -1.13
N ALA A 223 14.90 2.95 -1.82
CA ALA A 223 14.38 4.28 -1.49
C ALA A 223 12.86 4.38 -1.66
N LEU A 224 12.30 3.79 -2.73
CA LEU A 224 10.85 3.72 -2.94
C LEU A 224 10.14 2.88 -1.87
N LEU A 225 10.74 1.76 -1.44
CA LEU A 225 10.21 0.95 -0.34
C LEU A 225 10.25 1.72 0.98
N GLY A 226 11.34 2.42 1.28
CA GLY A 226 11.44 3.30 2.46
C GLY A 226 10.38 4.40 2.46
N ALA A 227 10.14 5.03 1.30
CA ALA A 227 9.08 6.03 1.14
C ALA A 227 7.68 5.42 1.35
N ARG A 228 7.44 4.19 0.85
CA ARG A 228 6.18 3.48 1.07
C ARG A 228 5.94 3.17 2.54
N ASP A 229 6.97 2.68 3.23
CA ASP A 229 6.86 2.31 4.65
C ASP A 229 6.66 3.55 5.53
N ALA A 230 7.28 4.68 5.21
CA ALA A 230 7.01 5.96 5.85
C ALA A 230 5.56 6.41 5.64
N ALA A 231 5.04 6.34 4.41
CA ALA A 231 3.65 6.69 4.12
C ALA A 231 2.64 5.77 4.84
N LEU A 232 2.95 4.48 4.98
CA LEU A 232 2.12 3.55 5.76
C LEU A 232 2.15 3.89 7.26
N ALA A 233 3.30 4.25 7.80
CA ALA A 233 3.43 4.67 9.20
C ALA A 233 2.63 5.94 9.49
N GLU A 234 2.67 6.92 8.58
CA GLU A 234 1.85 8.14 8.66
C GLU A 234 0.35 7.83 8.61
N ARG A 235 -0.07 6.95 7.69
CA ARG A 235 -1.47 6.51 7.60
C ARG A 235 -1.91 5.80 8.88
N ASP A 236 -1.10 4.91 9.43
CA ASP A 236 -1.44 4.18 10.66
C ASP A 236 -1.48 5.12 11.88
N ALA A 237 -0.64 6.15 11.91
CA ALA A 237 -0.73 7.22 12.90
C ALA A 237 -2.03 8.05 12.75
N ALA A 238 -2.42 8.40 11.52
CA ALA A 238 -3.67 9.09 11.24
C ALA A 238 -4.90 8.26 11.62
N VAL A 239 -4.88 6.94 11.40
CA VAL A 239 -5.94 6.03 11.83
C VAL A 239 -6.05 6.00 13.35
N ARG A 240 -4.93 5.87 14.08
CA ARG A 240 -4.94 5.93 15.55
C ARG A 240 -5.48 7.25 16.07
N ALA A 241 -5.11 8.37 15.47
CA ALA A 241 -5.62 9.68 15.84
C ALA A 241 -7.13 9.80 15.61
N ARG A 242 -7.63 9.27 14.47
CA ARG A 242 -9.07 9.23 14.19
C ARG A 242 -9.82 8.38 15.20
N ASP A 243 -9.29 7.20 15.53
CA ASP A 243 -9.96 6.27 16.43
C ASP A 243 -10.03 6.86 17.86
N ALA A 244 -8.99 7.53 18.33
CA ALA A 244 -9.01 8.30 19.58
C ALA A 244 -10.06 9.43 19.55
N ALA A 245 -10.13 10.21 18.47
CA ALA A 245 -11.13 11.26 18.33
C ALA A 245 -12.58 10.73 18.30
N LEU A 246 -12.79 9.50 17.81
CA LEU A 246 -14.10 8.84 17.85
C LEU A 246 -14.44 8.38 19.28
N GLU A 247 -13.47 7.88 20.04
CA GLU A 247 -13.66 7.55 21.46
C GLU A 247 -14.04 8.79 22.28
N ASP A 248 -13.31 9.90 22.09
CA ASP A 248 -13.60 11.19 22.73
C ASP A 248 -15.00 11.70 22.39
N ARG A 249 -15.44 11.54 21.13
CA ARG A 249 -16.79 11.93 20.70
C ARG A 249 -17.87 11.03 21.31
N ASP A 250 -17.62 9.73 21.45
CA ASP A 250 -18.62 8.78 21.92
C ASP A 250 -18.74 8.78 23.46
N ALA A 251 -17.72 9.23 24.19
CA ALA A 251 -17.74 9.37 25.65
C ALA A 251 -18.93 10.21 26.18
N PRO A 252 -19.16 11.46 25.74
CA PRO A 252 -20.28 12.27 26.22
C PRO A 252 -21.65 11.72 25.78
N VAL A 253 -21.71 10.94 24.69
CA VAL A 253 -22.95 10.29 24.27
C VAL A 253 -23.35 9.20 25.27
N ARG A 254 -22.39 8.38 25.71
CA ARG A 254 -22.63 7.35 26.75
C ARG A 254 -23.07 7.98 28.06
N GLU A 255 -22.42 9.07 28.46
CA GLU A 255 -22.78 9.81 29.67
C GLU A 255 -24.21 10.37 29.61
N ARG A 256 -24.58 10.99 28.48
CA ARG A 256 -25.94 11.47 28.25
C ARG A 256 -26.96 10.33 28.30
N ASP A 257 -26.64 9.18 27.70
CA ASP A 257 -27.56 8.04 27.67
C ASP A 257 -27.77 7.46 29.09
N THR A 258 -26.74 7.45 29.94
CA THR A 258 -26.87 7.12 31.36
C THR A 258 -27.74 8.14 32.10
N ALA A 259 -27.49 9.44 31.94
CA ALA A 259 -28.28 10.49 32.58
C ALA A 259 -29.77 10.46 32.15
N LEU A 260 -30.06 10.10 30.89
CA LEU A 260 -31.43 9.92 30.41
C LEU A 260 -32.12 8.72 31.07
N ALA A 261 -31.40 7.61 31.27
CA ALA A 261 -31.95 6.44 31.97
C ALA A 261 -32.28 6.76 33.43
N GLU A 262 -31.41 7.51 34.11
CA GLU A 262 -31.65 7.97 35.49
C GLU A 262 -32.84 8.93 35.57
N ARG A 263 -32.97 9.85 34.61
CA ARG A 263 -34.12 10.75 34.51
C ARG A 263 -35.42 9.96 34.32
N ASP A 264 -35.44 8.97 33.43
CA ASP A 264 -36.64 8.19 33.16
C ASP A 264 -37.05 7.36 34.39
N ALA A 265 -36.08 6.80 35.12
CA ALA A 265 -36.35 6.14 36.40
C ALA A 265 -36.93 7.09 37.46
N ALA A 266 -36.41 8.32 37.54
CA ALA A 266 -36.94 9.35 38.45
C ALA A 266 -38.38 9.78 38.08
N VAL A 267 -38.71 9.81 36.79
CA VAL A 267 -40.09 10.11 36.32
C VAL A 267 -41.06 9.00 36.73
N GLU A 268 -40.69 7.74 36.57
CA GLU A 268 -41.52 6.60 37.00
C GLU A 268 -41.75 6.62 38.52
N ALA A 269 -40.70 6.89 39.31
CA ALA A 269 -40.81 7.02 40.76
C ALA A 269 -41.75 8.17 41.16
N ARG A 270 -41.68 9.31 40.48
CA ARG A 270 -42.59 10.44 40.70
C ARG A 270 -44.04 10.08 40.39
N ASP A 271 -44.28 9.38 39.29
CA ASP A 271 -45.63 9.03 38.85
C ASP A 271 -46.28 8.00 39.81
N ALA A 272 -45.49 7.06 40.35
CA ALA A 272 -45.92 6.17 41.42
C ALA A 272 -46.31 6.94 42.70
N ALA A 273 -45.46 7.86 43.16
CA ALA A 273 -45.73 8.68 44.35
C ALA A 273 -46.97 9.58 44.19
N LEU A 274 -47.23 10.08 42.97
CA LEU A 274 -48.46 10.81 42.66
C LEU A 274 -49.71 9.91 42.78
N GLY A 275 -49.62 8.65 42.34
CA GLY A 275 -50.67 7.65 42.51
C GLY A 275 -51.01 7.38 43.98
N ASP A 276 -49.99 7.19 44.82
CA ASP A 276 -50.15 6.96 46.25
C ASP A 276 -50.79 8.16 46.95
N ARG A 277 -50.34 9.37 46.60
CA ARG A 277 -50.93 10.62 47.12
C ARG A 277 -52.40 10.77 46.74
N GLU A 278 -52.79 10.36 45.54
CA GLU A 278 -54.18 10.41 45.11
C GLU A 278 -55.05 9.37 45.85
N ALA A 279 -54.50 8.19 46.13
CA ALA A 279 -55.16 7.17 46.95
C ALA A 279 -55.41 7.65 48.39
N VAL A 280 -54.41 8.26 49.04
CA VAL A 280 -54.55 8.84 50.40
C VAL A 280 -55.58 9.97 50.40
N ARG A 281 -55.59 10.85 49.39
CA ARG A 281 -56.62 11.89 49.25
C ARG A 281 -58.02 11.32 49.10
N ARG A 282 -58.19 10.20 48.39
CA ARG A 282 -59.49 9.54 48.23
C ARG A 282 -59.99 9.00 49.56
N ARG A 283 -59.15 8.27 50.28
CA ARG A 283 -59.45 7.78 51.65
C ARG A 283 -59.79 8.91 52.60
N ALA A 284 -59.03 10.02 52.57
CA ALA A 284 -59.31 11.18 53.42
C ALA A 284 -60.69 11.80 53.16
N ARG A 285 -61.14 11.87 51.90
CA ARG A 285 -62.50 12.36 51.56
C ARG A 285 -63.59 11.41 52.02
N GLU A 286 -63.40 10.11 51.85
CA GLU A 286 -64.33 9.08 52.33
C GLU A 286 -64.44 9.09 53.85
N LEU A 287 -63.31 9.28 54.55
CA LEU A 287 -63.28 9.41 56.00
C LEU A 287 -64.02 10.65 56.48
N LEU A 288 -63.83 11.80 55.82
CA LEU A 288 -64.52 13.04 56.15
C LEU A 288 -66.04 12.88 56.01
N SER A 289 -66.50 12.24 54.93
CA SER A 289 -67.92 11.94 54.72
C SER A 289 -68.50 11.06 55.83
N ARG A 290 -67.77 10.00 56.24
CA ARG A 290 -68.18 9.15 57.38
C ARG A 290 -68.22 9.92 58.70
N TYR A 291 -67.28 10.83 58.91
CA TYR A 291 -67.25 11.72 60.07
C TYR A 291 -68.46 12.66 60.11
N GLU A 292 -68.78 13.30 58.99
CA GLU A 292 -69.93 14.19 58.86
C GLU A 292 -71.25 13.44 59.13
N ALA A 293 -71.39 12.22 58.62
CA ALA A 293 -72.53 11.36 58.88
C ALA A 293 -72.65 10.97 60.38
N ALA A 294 -71.53 10.61 61.02
CA ALA A 294 -71.52 10.26 62.44
C ALA A 294 -71.87 11.47 63.35
N ILE A 295 -71.42 12.68 62.98
CA ILE A 295 -71.80 13.92 63.68
C ILE A 295 -73.30 14.17 63.51
N ALA A 296 -73.84 14.04 62.29
CA ALA A 296 -75.27 14.22 62.05
C ALA A 296 -76.13 13.21 62.83
N ALA A 297 -75.70 11.94 62.92
CA ALA A 297 -76.36 10.93 63.74
C ALA A 297 -76.35 11.29 65.23
N GLN A 298 -75.22 11.80 65.74
CA GLN A 298 -75.12 12.29 67.12
C GLN A 298 -76.06 13.48 67.38
N GLU A 299 -76.17 14.41 66.44
CA GLU A 299 -77.07 15.56 66.53
C GLU A 299 -78.55 15.15 66.52
N GLU A 300 -78.92 14.09 65.77
CA GLU A 300 -80.25 13.48 65.85
C GLU A 300 -80.52 12.88 67.23
N LEU A 301 -79.61 12.03 67.74
CA LEU A 301 -79.76 11.43 69.08
C LEU A 301 -79.90 12.49 70.18
N VAL A 302 -79.19 13.62 70.05
CA VAL A 302 -79.33 14.77 70.95
C VAL A 302 -80.72 15.40 70.85
N ARG A 303 -81.26 15.56 69.63
CA ARG A 303 -82.61 16.10 69.40
C ARG A 303 -83.71 15.17 69.92
N GLU A 304 -83.57 13.86 69.71
CA GLU A 304 -84.47 12.85 70.25
C GLU A 304 -84.44 12.83 71.78
N ARG A 305 -83.25 12.91 72.39
CA ARG A 305 -83.11 13.09 73.84
C ARG A 305 -83.81 14.36 74.32
N ASP A 306 -83.61 15.50 73.66
CA ASP A 306 -84.22 16.76 74.08
C ASP A 306 -85.75 16.73 73.95
N ALA A 307 -86.27 16.03 72.93
CA ALA A 307 -87.70 15.77 72.79
C ALA A 307 -88.24 14.84 73.89
N LEU A 308 -87.52 13.76 74.25
CA LEU A 308 -87.87 12.86 75.35
C LEU A 308 -87.84 13.57 76.72
N VAL A 309 -86.87 14.46 76.93
CA VAL A 309 -86.82 15.29 78.14
C VAL A 309 -87.99 16.28 78.17
N ALA A 310 -88.33 16.91 77.05
CA ALA A 310 -89.47 17.82 76.96
C ALA A 310 -90.82 17.11 77.20
N THR A 311 -90.99 15.85 76.75
CA THR A 311 -92.19 15.06 77.05
C THR A 311 -92.24 14.61 78.52
N GLN A 312 -91.09 14.30 79.13
CA GLN A 312 -90.99 14.08 80.59
C GLN A 312 -91.39 15.33 81.39
N ASP A 313 -90.90 16.51 80.99
CA ASP A 313 -91.20 17.78 81.66
C ASP A 313 -92.69 18.18 81.49
N ALA A 314 -93.30 17.90 80.34
CA ALA A 314 -94.73 18.12 80.09
C ALA A 314 -95.67 17.12 80.80
N GLY A 315 -95.15 15.94 81.18
CA GLY A 315 -95.90 14.86 81.83
C GLY A 315 -95.94 14.90 83.36
N HIS A 316 -95.43 15.96 83.99
CA HIS A 316 -95.24 16.06 85.45
C HIS A 316 -96.54 16.00 86.30
N ASP A 317 -97.73 15.97 85.68
CA ASP A 317 -99.04 15.88 86.36
C ASP A 317 -99.78 14.52 86.20
N ALA A 318 -99.16 13.46 85.65
CA ALA A 318 -99.82 12.14 85.47
C ALA A 318 -99.14 10.97 86.23
N PRO A 319 -99.89 10.02 86.82
CA PRO A 319 -99.30 8.92 87.59
C PRO A 319 -98.73 7.79 86.69
N ARG A 320 -97.39 7.74 86.64
CA ARG A 320 -96.47 6.59 86.41
C ARG A 320 -96.66 5.72 85.15
N ALA A 321 -95.82 6.00 84.15
CA ALA A 321 -95.35 5.06 83.13
C ALA A 321 -93.81 4.85 83.24
N ASP A 322 -93.34 4.45 84.43
CA ASP A 322 -91.91 4.43 84.83
C ASP A 322 -91.05 3.38 84.09
N GLY A 323 -91.67 2.31 83.56
CA GLY A 323 -90.94 1.22 82.88
C GLY A 323 -90.62 1.47 81.40
N SER A 324 -91.51 2.14 80.64
CA SER A 324 -91.31 2.39 79.19
C SER A 324 -90.23 3.44 78.96
N LEU A 325 -90.25 4.50 79.76
CA LEU A 325 -89.31 5.62 79.66
C LEU A 325 -87.87 5.22 80.03
N VAL A 326 -87.71 4.32 81.01
CA VAL A 326 -86.39 3.77 81.36
C VAL A 326 -85.85 2.91 80.22
N ALA A 327 -86.69 2.09 79.59
CA ALA A 327 -86.29 1.27 78.44
C ALA A 327 -85.92 2.13 77.22
N GLU A 328 -86.68 3.19 76.94
CA GLU A 328 -86.38 4.16 75.87
C GLU A 328 -85.09 4.93 76.13
N ARG A 329 -84.84 5.36 77.38
CA ARG A 329 -83.58 6.00 77.78
C ARG A 329 -82.38 5.06 77.65
N ASP A 330 -82.53 3.82 78.10
CA ASP A 330 -81.45 2.84 78.05
C ASP A 330 -81.14 2.43 76.60
N ALA A 331 -82.15 2.39 75.71
CA ALA A 331 -81.96 2.22 74.27
C ALA A 331 -81.22 3.41 73.64
N ALA A 332 -81.62 4.65 73.94
CA ALA A 332 -80.95 5.85 73.44
C ALA A 332 -79.49 5.98 73.93
N LEU A 333 -79.20 5.53 75.16
CA LEU A 333 -77.83 5.46 75.67
C LEU A 333 -76.99 4.40 74.93
N ALA A 334 -77.58 3.25 74.61
CA ALA A 334 -76.90 2.21 73.84
C ALA A 334 -76.57 2.68 72.41
N GLU A 335 -77.50 3.38 71.75
CA GLU A 335 -77.27 3.98 70.43
C GLU A 335 -76.20 5.09 70.49
N ARG A 336 -76.22 5.95 71.51
CA ARG A 336 -75.19 6.98 71.72
C ARG A 336 -73.80 6.37 71.96
N ASP A 337 -73.73 5.28 72.74
CA ASP A 337 -72.47 4.58 73.01
C ASP A 337 -71.97 3.83 71.76
N GLU A 338 -72.86 3.46 70.84
CA GLU A 338 -72.51 2.94 69.50
C GLU A 338 -71.94 4.03 68.59
N VAL A 339 -72.61 5.18 68.47
CA VAL A 339 -72.09 6.35 67.73
C VAL A 339 -70.76 6.85 68.33
N GLY A 340 -70.59 6.75 69.65
CA GLY A 340 -69.32 7.03 70.34
C GLY A 340 -68.19 6.10 69.90
N ARG A 341 -68.44 4.79 69.86
CA ARG A 341 -67.48 3.78 69.35
C ARG A 341 -67.14 4.01 67.88
N GLU A 342 -68.11 4.36 67.04
CA GLU A 342 -67.88 4.68 65.63
C GLU A 342 -67.02 5.93 65.46
N ARG A 343 -67.27 7.00 66.25
CA ARG A 343 -66.42 8.20 66.25
C ARG A 343 -64.99 7.89 66.66
N ASP A 344 -64.79 7.14 67.75
CA ASP A 344 -63.45 6.77 68.22
C ASP A 344 -62.69 5.95 67.16
N ALA A 345 -63.38 5.04 66.45
CA ALA A 345 -62.82 4.32 65.32
C ALA A 345 -62.43 5.26 64.16
N LEU A 346 -63.29 6.23 63.83
CA LEU A 346 -62.98 7.24 62.80
C LEU A 346 -61.82 8.16 63.19
N VAL A 347 -61.66 8.52 64.49
CA VAL A 347 -60.47 9.24 65.00
C VAL A 347 -59.21 8.41 64.73
N ALA A 348 -59.23 7.12 65.04
CA ALA A 348 -58.09 6.25 64.82
C ALA A 348 -57.72 6.13 63.33
N GLU A 349 -58.71 5.96 62.44
CA GLU A 349 -58.52 5.97 60.98
C GLU A 349 -57.99 7.32 60.48
N ARG A 350 -58.44 8.45 61.04
CA ARG A 350 -57.92 9.79 60.70
C ARG A 350 -56.44 9.93 61.06
N ASP A 351 -56.07 9.46 62.24
CA ASP A 351 -54.68 9.53 62.71
C ASP A 351 -53.77 8.62 61.88
N GLU A 352 -54.30 7.51 61.36
CA GLU A 352 -53.62 6.66 60.37
C GLU A 352 -53.39 7.37 59.03
N VAL A 353 -54.43 7.99 58.45
CA VAL A 353 -54.30 8.81 57.24
C VAL A 353 -53.31 9.97 57.46
N GLY A 354 -53.26 10.53 58.68
CA GLY A 354 -52.28 11.53 59.08
C GLY A 354 -50.84 11.01 59.00
N ARG A 355 -50.58 9.81 59.55
CA ARG A 355 -49.28 9.12 59.45
C ARG A 355 -48.89 8.82 58.00
N GLU A 356 -49.82 8.32 57.18
CA GLU A 356 -49.59 8.07 55.75
C GLU A 356 -49.21 9.36 55.00
N ARG A 357 -49.92 10.47 55.28
CA ARG A 357 -49.64 11.76 54.66
C ARG A 357 -48.27 12.33 55.07
N ASP A 358 -47.90 12.19 56.34
CA ASP A 358 -46.59 12.66 56.83
C ASP A 358 -45.45 11.82 56.23
N ALA A 359 -45.65 10.52 56.01
CA ALA A 359 -44.70 9.67 55.29
C ALA A 359 -44.53 10.11 53.82
N LEU A 360 -45.63 10.38 53.10
CA LEU A 360 -45.57 10.90 51.72
C LEU A 360 -44.88 12.27 51.61
N VAL A 361 -44.98 13.11 52.64
CA VAL A 361 -44.25 14.39 52.69
C VAL A 361 -42.74 14.14 52.82
N ALA A 362 -42.33 13.18 53.66
CA ALA A 362 -40.93 12.82 53.79
C ALA A 362 -40.35 12.24 52.49
N GLU A 363 -41.08 11.35 51.80
CA GLU A 363 -40.68 10.84 50.48
C GLU A 363 -40.57 11.95 49.43
N ARG A 364 -41.53 12.88 49.38
CA ARG A 364 -41.46 14.04 48.47
C ARG A 364 -40.21 14.89 48.73
N ASP A 365 -39.86 15.08 50.00
CA ASP A 365 -38.69 15.87 50.36
C ASP A 365 -37.37 15.13 50.03
N GLU A 366 -37.39 13.79 50.02
CA GLU A 366 -36.29 12.95 49.51
C GLU A 366 -36.13 13.11 47.99
N VAL A 367 -37.21 12.90 47.22
CA VAL A 367 -37.23 13.09 45.76
C VAL A 367 -36.82 14.51 45.37
N GLY A 368 -37.19 15.50 46.19
CA GLY A 368 -36.76 16.89 46.01
C GLY A 368 -35.24 17.04 46.11
N ARG A 369 -34.61 16.39 47.09
CA ARG A 369 -33.16 16.39 47.27
C ARG A 369 -32.44 15.64 46.16
N GLU A 370 -32.96 14.49 45.73
CA GLU A 370 -32.43 13.73 44.59
C GLU A 370 -32.49 14.54 43.28
N ARG A 371 -33.62 15.21 43.02
CA ARG A 371 -33.76 16.10 41.85
C ARG A 371 -32.76 17.24 41.89
N ASP A 372 -32.58 17.88 43.05
CA ASP A 372 -31.65 18.99 43.18
C ASP A 372 -30.19 18.53 42.97
N ALA A 373 -29.84 17.31 43.40
CA ALA A 373 -28.55 16.69 43.11
C ALA A 373 -28.36 16.41 41.60
N LEU A 374 -29.34 15.79 40.94
CA LEU A 374 -29.29 15.54 39.48
C LEU A 374 -29.19 16.83 38.66
N VAL A 375 -29.84 17.92 39.11
CA VAL A 375 -29.72 19.23 38.47
C VAL A 375 -28.28 19.76 38.60
N ALA A 376 -27.68 19.63 39.78
CA ALA A 376 -26.29 20.03 39.99
C ALA A 376 -25.32 19.21 39.12
N GLU A 377 -25.51 17.89 39.02
CA GLU A 377 -24.71 17.02 38.15
C GLU A 377 -24.84 17.41 36.67
N ARG A 378 -26.06 17.65 36.20
CA ARG A 378 -26.32 18.14 34.83
C ARG A 378 -25.62 19.47 34.57
N ASP A 379 -25.66 20.40 35.52
CA ASP A 379 -25.05 21.72 35.36
C ASP A 379 -23.51 21.61 35.28
N VAL A 380 -22.90 20.67 36.01
CA VAL A 380 -21.47 20.33 35.88
C VAL A 380 -21.17 19.73 34.50
N ALA A 381 -21.93 18.73 34.05
CA ALA A 381 -21.72 18.11 32.74
C ALA A 381 -21.89 19.10 31.58
N LEU A 382 -22.83 20.06 31.70
CA LEU A 382 -22.98 21.14 30.72
C LEU A 382 -21.78 22.08 30.71
N ALA A 383 -21.22 22.42 31.88
CA ALA A 383 -20.02 23.23 31.98
C ALA A 383 -18.79 22.52 31.36
N GLU A 384 -18.65 21.21 31.58
CA GLU A 384 -17.59 20.39 30.97
C GLU A 384 -17.73 20.32 29.44
N ARG A 385 -18.95 20.11 28.93
CA ARG A 385 -19.22 20.16 27.49
C ARG A 385 -18.86 21.51 26.89
N ASP A 386 -19.23 22.60 27.54
CA ASP A 386 -18.96 23.95 27.06
C ASP A 386 -17.45 24.25 27.06
N ALA A 387 -16.71 23.73 28.04
CA ALA A 387 -15.24 23.78 28.05
C ALA A 387 -14.61 22.99 26.89
N LEU A 388 -15.07 21.75 26.64
CA LEU A 388 -14.59 20.94 25.52
C LEU A 388 -14.88 21.59 24.16
N LEU A 389 -16.04 22.23 24.00
CA LEU A 389 -16.37 22.99 22.80
C LEU A 389 -15.43 24.20 22.62
N ALA A 390 -15.13 24.91 23.70
CA ALA A 390 -14.19 26.03 23.68
C ALA A 390 -12.75 25.60 23.34
N GLU A 391 -12.35 24.37 23.69
CA GLU A 391 -11.05 23.79 23.28
C GLU A 391 -11.02 23.33 21.81
N ARG A 392 -12.15 22.85 21.27
CA ARG A 392 -12.24 22.41 19.87
C ARG A 392 -12.15 23.58 18.88
N ASP A 393 -12.75 24.72 19.22
CA ASP A 393 -12.79 25.90 18.36
C ASP A 393 -11.40 26.38 17.87
N PRO A 394 -10.37 26.56 18.73
CA PRO A 394 -9.03 26.91 18.28
C PRO A 394 -8.36 25.79 17.46
N ALA A 395 -8.57 24.51 17.80
CA ALA A 395 -8.02 23.40 17.03
C ALA A 395 -8.61 23.33 15.60
N ASP A 396 -9.91 23.62 15.44
CA ASP A 396 -10.55 23.73 14.13
C ASP A 396 -10.02 24.94 13.33
N GLN A 397 -9.72 26.06 13.99
CA GLN A 397 -9.09 27.24 13.38
C GLN A 397 -7.65 26.97 12.93
N ASP A 398 -6.85 26.30 13.77
CA ASP A 398 -5.48 25.90 13.45
C ASP A 398 -5.48 24.96 12.24
N ARG A 399 -6.39 23.98 12.20
CA ARG A 399 -6.55 23.07 11.07
C ARG A 399 -6.93 23.83 9.79
N ALA A 400 -7.83 24.80 9.86
CA ALA A 400 -8.21 25.61 8.71
C ALA A 400 -7.03 26.44 8.18
N THR A 401 -6.22 26.98 9.09
CA THR A 401 -5.01 27.74 8.76
C THR A 401 -3.97 26.85 8.08
N ALA A 402 -3.67 25.67 8.64
CA ALA A 402 -2.73 24.72 8.05
C ALA A 402 -3.17 24.23 6.65
N LEU A 403 -4.48 24.06 6.43
CA LEU A 403 -5.00 23.72 5.09
C LEU A 403 -4.79 24.86 4.09
N ALA A 404 -5.03 26.11 4.51
CA ALA A 404 -4.80 27.27 3.65
C ALA A 404 -3.31 27.44 3.29
N GLU A 405 -2.40 27.22 4.26
CA GLU A 405 -0.95 27.26 4.03
C GLU A 405 -0.51 26.15 3.05
N ARG A 406 -1.02 24.93 3.21
CA ARG A 406 -0.75 23.83 2.29
C ARG A 406 -1.22 24.14 0.86
N ASP A 407 -2.42 24.69 0.72
CA ASP A 407 -2.97 25.02 -0.59
C ASP A 407 -2.17 26.15 -1.26
N ALA A 408 -1.66 27.12 -0.50
CA ALA A 408 -0.75 28.14 -0.99
C ALA A 408 0.61 27.56 -1.45
N ALA A 409 1.21 26.64 -0.68
CA ALA A 409 2.46 25.98 -1.05
C ALA A 409 2.32 25.12 -2.32
N LEU A 410 1.16 24.46 -2.51
CA LEU A 410 0.86 23.72 -3.72
C LEU A 410 0.74 24.65 -4.94
N ALA A 411 0.08 25.80 -4.78
CA ALA A 411 0.00 26.80 -5.85
C ALA A 411 1.38 27.36 -6.24
N GLU A 412 2.27 27.59 -5.27
CA GLU A 412 3.64 28.03 -5.54
C GLU A 412 4.44 26.96 -6.30
N ARG A 413 4.35 25.69 -5.88
CA ARG A 413 4.99 24.58 -6.57
C ARG A 413 4.51 24.47 -8.03
N ASP A 414 3.20 24.58 -8.24
CA ASP A 414 2.62 24.48 -9.58
C ASP A 414 3.06 25.65 -10.47
N ALA A 415 3.22 26.86 -9.91
CA ALA A 415 3.80 28.01 -10.61
C ALA A 415 5.26 27.77 -10.99
N LEU A 416 6.09 27.25 -10.08
CA LEU A 416 7.50 26.93 -10.36
C LEU A 416 7.65 25.84 -11.44
N LEU A 417 6.77 24.85 -11.47
CA LEU A 417 6.74 23.84 -12.52
C LEU A 417 6.38 24.47 -13.87
N ALA A 418 5.37 25.33 -13.90
CA ALA A 418 4.97 26.05 -15.12
C ALA A 418 6.08 26.98 -15.64
N GLU A 419 6.94 27.53 -14.77
CA GLU A 419 8.13 28.28 -15.17
C GLU A 419 9.27 27.40 -15.69
N ARG A 420 9.43 26.18 -15.16
CA ARG A 420 10.48 25.24 -15.59
C ARG A 420 10.19 24.66 -16.97
N ASP A 421 8.94 24.37 -17.27
CA ASP A 421 8.51 23.76 -18.54
C ASP A 421 9.03 24.49 -19.81
N PRO A 422 8.91 25.82 -19.96
CA PRO A 422 9.48 26.51 -21.12
C PRO A 422 11.02 26.46 -21.14
N ALA A 423 11.69 26.53 -19.99
CA ALA A 423 13.15 26.42 -19.94
C ALA A 423 13.65 25.02 -20.37
N ASP A 424 12.92 23.97 -20.01
CA ASP A 424 13.19 22.60 -20.48
C ASP A 424 12.94 22.45 -21.99
N GLN A 425 11.90 23.09 -22.52
CA GLN A 425 11.63 23.14 -23.97
C GLN A 425 12.71 23.91 -24.75
N ASP A 426 13.16 25.06 -24.22
CA ASP A 426 14.24 25.86 -24.82
C ASP A 426 15.55 25.06 -24.83
N ARG A 427 15.86 24.36 -23.73
CA ARG A 427 17.03 23.49 -23.65
C ARG A 427 16.96 22.33 -24.65
N ALA A 428 15.78 21.69 -24.78
CA ALA A 428 15.59 20.63 -25.77
C ALA A 428 15.79 21.15 -27.20
N THR A 429 15.28 22.34 -27.49
CA THR A 429 15.46 23.01 -28.79
C THR A 429 16.93 23.31 -29.06
N ALA A 430 17.65 23.91 -28.11
CA ALA A 430 19.07 24.20 -28.24
C ALA A 430 19.94 22.94 -28.44
N LEU A 431 19.59 21.83 -27.79
CA LEU A 431 20.27 20.55 -27.99
C LEU A 431 20.01 20.01 -29.41
N ALA A 432 18.78 20.08 -29.91
CA ALA A 432 18.46 19.68 -31.27
C ALA A 432 19.20 20.52 -32.33
N GLU A 433 19.30 21.83 -32.12
CA GLU A 433 20.08 22.73 -32.98
C GLU A 433 21.57 22.39 -32.96
N ARG A 434 22.14 22.11 -31.77
CA ARG A 434 23.53 21.69 -31.64
C ARG A 434 23.79 20.38 -32.39
N ASP A 435 22.90 19.40 -32.26
CA ASP A 435 23.06 18.10 -32.90
C ASP A 435 22.97 18.23 -34.44
N ALA A 436 22.11 19.12 -34.95
CA ALA A 436 22.06 19.46 -36.37
C ALA A 436 23.37 20.11 -36.87
N LEU A 437 23.94 21.05 -36.10
CA LEU A 437 25.24 21.67 -36.42
C LEU A 437 26.38 20.66 -36.42
N LEU A 438 26.38 19.70 -35.49
CA LEU A 438 27.37 18.62 -35.46
C LEU A 438 27.24 17.71 -36.69
N ALA A 439 26.02 17.39 -37.11
CA ALA A 439 25.79 16.58 -38.31
C ALA A 439 26.30 17.28 -39.58
N GLU A 440 26.09 18.59 -39.72
CA GLU A 440 26.63 19.38 -40.83
C GLU A 440 28.16 19.46 -40.79
N ARG A 441 28.77 19.64 -39.61
CA ARG A 441 30.23 19.60 -39.46
C ARG A 441 30.79 18.23 -39.89
N ASP A 442 30.19 17.14 -39.43
CA ASP A 442 30.66 15.80 -39.76
C ASP A 442 30.51 15.50 -41.27
N LYS A 443 29.52 16.10 -41.95
CA LYS A 443 29.39 16.06 -43.40
C LYS A 443 30.52 16.85 -44.08
N ALA A 444 30.79 18.07 -43.65
CA ALA A 444 31.88 18.89 -44.18
C ALA A 444 33.25 18.22 -43.98
N ASP A 445 33.48 17.57 -42.84
CA ASP A 445 34.71 16.82 -42.56
C ASP A 445 34.86 15.61 -43.49
N ARG A 446 33.76 14.90 -43.80
CA ARG A 446 33.75 13.83 -44.80
C ARG A 446 34.06 14.33 -46.21
N GLU A 447 33.45 15.43 -46.62
CA GLU A 447 33.74 16.05 -47.93
C GLU A 447 35.21 16.48 -48.04
N ARG A 448 35.75 17.08 -46.98
CA ARG A 448 37.17 17.44 -46.91
C ARG A 448 38.09 16.22 -46.97
N ALA A 449 37.74 15.13 -46.28
CA ALA A 449 38.52 13.89 -46.34
C ALA A 449 38.54 13.31 -47.76
N THR A 450 37.42 13.32 -48.47
CA THR A 450 37.34 12.92 -49.88
C THR A 450 38.21 13.80 -50.76
N ALA A 451 38.11 15.13 -50.64
CA ALA A 451 38.92 16.06 -51.43
C ALA A 451 40.44 15.89 -51.18
N LEU A 452 40.85 15.61 -49.94
CA LEU A 452 42.25 15.31 -49.62
C LEU A 452 42.70 13.99 -50.27
N ALA A 453 41.86 12.95 -50.24
CA ALA A 453 42.17 11.68 -50.89
C ALA A 453 42.31 11.81 -52.41
N GLU A 454 41.46 12.61 -53.04
CA GLU A 454 41.55 12.94 -54.48
C GLU A 454 42.84 13.69 -54.80
N ARG A 455 43.22 14.69 -53.99
CA ARG A 455 44.49 15.40 -54.14
C ARG A 455 45.68 14.45 -54.03
N ASP A 456 45.72 13.59 -53.02
CA ASP A 456 46.81 12.64 -52.82
C ASP A 456 46.88 11.59 -53.96
N ALA A 457 45.75 11.26 -54.60
CA ALA A 457 45.73 10.45 -55.81
C ALA A 457 46.30 11.22 -57.02
N ALA A 458 45.93 12.49 -57.19
CA ALA A 458 46.47 13.34 -58.24
C ALA A 458 47.99 13.56 -58.10
N ASP A 459 48.49 13.79 -56.88
CA ASP A 459 49.93 13.90 -56.60
C ASP A 459 50.68 12.61 -56.97
N ARG A 460 50.14 11.43 -56.61
CA ARG A 460 50.72 10.14 -57.01
C ARG A 460 50.75 9.95 -58.54
N ALA A 461 49.68 10.35 -59.23
CA ALA A 461 49.64 10.30 -60.69
C ALA A 461 50.68 11.23 -61.32
N ARG A 462 50.86 12.44 -60.78
CA ARG A 462 51.91 13.38 -61.20
C ARG A 462 53.30 12.78 -61.00
N ASP A 463 53.57 12.21 -59.84
CA ASP A 463 54.88 11.64 -59.52
C ASP A 463 55.20 10.44 -60.44
N ALA A 464 54.21 9.61 -60.78
CA ALA A 464 54.35 8.55 -61.77
C ALA A 464 54.66 9.08 -63.18
N ALA A 465 53.95 10.12 -63.63
CA ALA A 465 54.22 10.75 -64.93
C ALA A 465 55.61 11.41 -65.00
N LEU A 466 56.08 12.00 -63.90
CA LEU A 466 57.44 12.53 -63.80
C LEU A 466 58.50 11.43 -63.87
N ALA A 467 58.27 10.29 -63.21
CA ALA A 467 59.16 9.14 -63.29
C ALA A 467 59.24 8.55 -64.71
N GLU A 468 58.10 8.46 -65.41
CA GLU A 468 58.07 8.03 -66.82
C GLU A 468 58.84 9.01 -67.73
N ARG A 469 58.65 10.32 -67.54
CA ARG A 469 59.41 11.34 -68.27
C ARG A 469 60.91 11.21 -68.03
N ASP A 470 61.34 11.01 -66.79
CA ASP A 470 62.75 10.89 -66.45
C ASP A 470 63.36 9.61 -67.06
N ALA A 471 62.59 8.51 -67.15
CA ALA A 471 63.01 7.29 -67.86
C ALA A 471 63.17 7.53 -69.38
N LEU A 472 62.22 8.22 -70.02
CA LEU A 472 62.31 8.59 -71.44
C LEU A 472 63.51 9.52 -71.72
N LEU A 473 63.81 10.45 -70.81
CA LEU A 473 65.00 11.30 -70.91
C LEU A 473 66.29 10.49 -70.80
N ALA A 474 66.35 9.51 -69.90
CA ALA A 474 67.51 8.62 -69.80
C ALA A 474 67.71 7.79 -71.07
N GLU A 475 66.64 7.24 -71.65
CA GLU A 475 66.68 6.53 -72.93
C GLU A 475 67.17 7.44 -74.06
N ARG A 476 66.69 8.69 -74.11
CA ARG A 476 67.15 9.70 -75.08
C ARG A 476 68.65 9.97 -74.94
N ASP A 477 69.14 10.12 -73.71
CA ASP A 477 70.56 10.37 -73.45
C ASP A 477 71.43 9.17 -73.86
N ASP A 478 70.97 7.93 -73.64
CA ASP A 478 71.63 6.73 -74.13
C ASP A 478 71.67 6.67 -75.67
N ALA A 479 70.55 6.99 -76.33
CA ALA A 479 70.48 7.08 -77.79
C ALA A 479 71.44 8.14 -78.34
N LEU A 480 71.55 9.30 -77.68
CA LEU A 480 72.51 10.35 -78.04
C LEU A 480 73.96 9.90 -77.85
N ARG A 481 74.30 9.23 -76.74
CA ARG A 481 75.64 8.63 -76.53
C ARG A 481 75.97 7.61 -77.61
N ALA A 482 75.02 6.75 -77.97
CA ALA A 482 75.19 5.77 -79.03
C ALA A 482 75.44 6.43 -80.40
N ARG A 483 74.68 7.50 -80.71
CA ARG A 483 74.88 8.30 -81.91
C ARG A 483 76.25 8.95 -81.94
N ASP A 484 76.68 9.58 -80.85
CA ASP A 484 77.97 10.26 -80.78
C ASP A 484 79.13 9.27 -80.89
N ALA A 485 78.99 8.07 -80.31
CA ALA A 485 79.94 6.97 -80.51
C ALA A 485 79.99 6.48 -81.97
N ALA A 486 78.84 6.39 -82.65
CA ALA A 486 78.77 6.04 -84.06
C ALA A 486 79.43 7.11 -84.96
N LEU A 487 79.21 8.40 -84.64
CA LEU A 487 79.87 9.52 -85.31
C LEU A 487 81.39 9.48 -85.09
N ALA A 488 81.86 9.25 -83.85
CA ALA A 488 83.28 9.09 -83.57
C ALA A 488 83.91 7.92 -84.34
N ARG A 489 83.21 6.78 -84.47
CA ARG A 489 83.64 5.65 -85.32
C ARG A 489 83.74 6.05 -86.79
N ARG A 490 82.76 6.80 -87.31
CA ARG A 490 82.76 7.31 -88.69
C ARG A 490 83.94 8.25 -88.91
N ASP A 491 84.15 9.21 -88.01
CA ASP A 491 85.22 10.19 -88.14
C ASP A 491 86.61 9.51 -88.05
N ALA A 492 86.77 8.49 -87.19
CA ALA A 492 87.97 7.64 -87.17
C ALA A 492 88.15 6.78 -88.43
N ALA A 493 87.08 6.38 -89.11
CA ALA A 493 87.16 5.69 -90.40
C ALA A 493 87.54 6.66 -91.54
N LEU A 494 87.00 7.88 -91.53
CA LEU A 494 87.37 8.95 -92.47
C LEU A 494 88.83 9.39 -92.28
N ALA A 495 89.31 9.52 -91.03
CA ALA A 495 90.71 9.80 -90.73
C ALA A 495 91.66 8.69 -91.22
N ARG A 496 91.26 7.41 -91.11
CA ARG A 496 91.98 6.28 -91.72
C ARG A 496 91.94 6.28 -93.25
N GLY A 497 90.94 6.92 -93.85
CA GLY A 497 90.82 7.15 -95.30
C GLY A 497 91.64 8.31 -95.85
N HIS A 498 92.28 9.13 -95.00
CA HIS A 498 93.18 10.21 -95.42
C HIS A 498 94.65 9.74 -95.56
N ALA A 499 94.89 8.82 -96.50
CA ALA A 499 96.17 8.70 -97.20
C ALA A 499 96.03 9.36 -98.59
N PRO A 500 97.07 9.99 -99.18
CA PRO A 500 96.88 10.83 -100.35
C PRO A 500 96.61 10.02 -101.62
N ARG A 501 95.38 10.24 -102.15
CA ARG A 501 94.94 10.30 -103.55
C ARG A 501 95.33 9.17 -104.52
N GLU A 502 94.30 8.65 -105.21
CA GLU A 502 94.21 8.78 -106.67
C GLU A 502 92.74 8.76 -107.17
N HIS A 503 92.48 9.57 -108.20
CA HIS A 503 91.20 9.99 -108.78
C HIS A 503 90.48 8.85 -109.55
N GLU A 504 89.19 8.64 -109.33
CA GLU A 504 88.06 9.11 -110.18
C GLU A 504 87.64 8.15 -111.31
N THR A 505 86.58 7.38 -111.04
CA THR A 505 85.48 7.15 -112.00
C THR A 505 84.17 6.91 -111.24
N GLY A 506 83.08 7.53 -111.69
CA GLY A 506 81.72 7.10 -111.31
C GLY A 506 80.95 7.98 -110.34
N ARG A 507 80.74 9.25 -110.68
CA ARG A 507 79.66 10.09 -110.14
C ARG A 507 78.28 9.49 -110.46
N ARG A 508 77.85 8.49 -109.68
CA ARG A 508 76.44 8.21 -109.32
C ARG A 508 76.32 8.64 -107.85
N ARG A 509 76.08 9.92 -107.51
CA ARG A 509 74.77 10.61 -107.61
C ARG A 509 73.66 9.62 -107.22
N GLY A 510 73.06 9.65 -106.04
CA GLY A 510 72.98 10.71 -105.04
C GLY A 510 71.55 10.73 -104.52
N GLU A 511 71.07 9.61 -103.98
CA GLU A 511 69.68 9.43 -103.50
C GLU A 511 69.57 8.54 -102.25
N ALA A 512 70.68 8.15 -101.62
CA ALA A 512 70.67 7.32 -100.40
C ALA A 512 70.88 8.08 -99.06
N PRO A 513 71.44 9.31 -99.00
CA PRO A 513 71.50 10.06 -97.74
C PRO A 513 70.34 11.03 -97.49
N LEU A 514 69.52 11.39 -98.50
CA LEU A 514 68.38 12.31 -98.31
C LEU A 514 67.10 11.59 -97.86
N ALA A 515 66.93 10.31 -98.18
CA ALA A 515 65.79 9.52 -97.67
C ALA A 515 65.90 9.22 -96.16
N TYR A 516 67.12 9.02 -95.65
CA TYR A 516 67.35 8.84 -94.21
C TYR A 516 67.30 10.18 -93.45
N GLY A 517 67.75 11.27 -94.08
CA GLY A 517 67.63 12.64 -93.55
C GLY A 517 66.18 13.14 -93.47
N ASP A 518 65.38 12.91 -94.51
CA ASP A 518 63.96 13.30 -94.52
C ASP A 518 63.12 12.45 -93.57
N ALA A 519 63.43 11.15 -93.42
CA ALA A 519 62.78 10.31 -92.42
C ALA A 519 63.12 10.75 -90.99
N ALA A 520 64.40 11.03 -90.71
CA ALA A 520 64.84 11.53 -89.41
C ALA A 520 64.33 12.94 -89.11
N LEU A 521 64.15 13.80 -90.12
CA LEU A 521 63.53 15.12 -89.96
C LEU A 521 62.02 15.01 -89.70
N ARG A 522 61.30 14.11 -90.38
CA ARG A 522 59.89 13.84 -90.08
C ARG A 522 59.68 13.25 -88.69
N GLU A 523 60.58 12.37 -88.25
CA GLU A 523 60.57 11.82 -86.90
C GLU A 523 60.86 12.89 -85.85
N ARG A 524 61.83 13.78 -86.12
CA ARG A 524 62.09 14.96 -85.28
C ARG A 524 60.91 15.93 -85.24
N ASP A 525 60.27 16.20 -86.38
CA ASP A 525 59.14 17.12 -86.47
C ASP A 525 57.88 16.53 -85.81
N ALA A 526 57.69 15.21 -85.87
CA ALA A 526 56.64 14.49 -85.12
C ALA A 526 56.90 14.54 -83.60
N ALA A 527 58.14 14.29 -83.16
CA ALA A 527 58.52 14.40 -81.76
C ALA A 527 58.40 15.84 -81.22
N LEU A 528 58.69 16.85 -82.05
CA LEU A 528 58.45 18.26 -81.70
C LEU A 528 56.95 18.57 -81.61
N ALA A 529 56.12 18.01 -82.49
CA ALA A 529 54.67 18.17 -82.43
C ALA A 529 54.07 17.50 -81.17
N GLU A 530 54.56 16.33 -80.78
CA GLU A 530 54.19 15.65 -79.53
C GLU A 530 54.62 16.46 -78.30
N ARG A 531 55.84 17.00 -78.30
CA ARG A 531 56.33 17.88 -77.24
C ARG A 531 55.48 19.14 -77.11
N ASP A 532 55.12 19.77 -78.23
CA ASP A 532 54.30 20.97 -78.23
C ASP A 532 52.84 20.66 -77.82
N ALA A 533 52.34 19.46 -78.10
CA ALA A 533 51.05 18.97 -77.58
C ALA A 533 51.10 18.72 -76.07
N ALA A 534 52.19 18.14 -75.55
CA ALA A 534 52.41 17.94 -74.12
C ALA A 534 52.52 19.28 -73.37
N TYR A 535 53.18 20.29 -73.95
CA TYR A 535 53.21 21.63 -73.36
C TYR A 535 51.83 22.28 -73.33
N ARG A 536 51.03 22.16 -74.40
CA ARG A 536 49.64 22.66 -74.39
C ARG A 536 48.79 21.96 -73.32
N ALA A 537 48.98 20.67 -73.11
CA ALA A 537 48.28 19.91 -72.07
C ALA A 537 48.72 20.35 -70.65
N HIS A 538 50.02 20.56 -70.45
CA HIS A 538 50.56 21.09 -69.19
C HIS A 538 50.04 22.51 -68.89
N ASP A 539 50.01 23.39 -69.88
CA ASP A 539 49.50 24.76 -69.72
C ASP A 539 47.99 24.77 -69.45
N ALA A 540 47.23 23.85 -70.06
CA ALA A 540 45.81 23.66 -69.74
C ALA A 540 45.61 23.15 -68.30
N ALA A 541 46.40 22.19 -67.85
CA ALA A 541 46.34 21.67 -66.48
C ALA A 541 46.74 22.73 -65.43
N LEU A 542 47.73 23.59 -65.74
CA LEU A 542 48.06 24.73 -64.89
C LEU A 542 46.92 25.75 -64.84
N ALA A 543 46.26 26.04 -65.96
CA ALA A 543 45.09 26.92 -65.98
C ALA A 543 43.92 26.38 -65.16
N GLU A 544 43.66 25.06 -65.21
CA GLU A 544 42.64 24.41 -64.37
C GLU A 544 42.99 24.47 -62.88
N ARG A 545 44.26 24.22 -62.52
CA ARG A 545 44.75 24.35 -61.14
C ARG A 545 44.59 25.77 -60.63
N ASP A 546 44.97 26.76 -61.42
CA ASP A 546 44.90 28.16 -61.03
C ASP A 546 43.43 28.63 -60.90
N ALA A 547 42.52 28.11 -61.73
CA ALA A 547 41.07 28.32 -61.58
C ALA A 547 40.50 27.66 -60.31
N ALA A 548 40.92 26.44 -59.98
CA ALA A 548 40.52 25.74 -58.76
C ALA A 548 41.03 26.45 -57.49
N LEU A 549 42.26 26.96 -57.53
CA LEU A 549 42.82 27.78 -56.44
C LEU A 549 42.04 29.09 -56.27
N ALA A 550 41.69 29.78 -57.36
CA ALA A 550 40.86 31.00 -57.30
C ALA A 550 39.47 30.71 -56.71
N ALA A 551 38.85 29.58 -57.06
CA ALA A 551 37.58 29.15 -56.48
C ALA A 551 37.71 28.83 -54.98
N HIS A 552 38.78 28.14 -54.57
CA HIS A 552 39.04 27.85 -53.16
C HIS A 552 39.27 29.13 -52.36
N GLU A 553 40.04 30.08 -52.88
CA GLU A 553 40.20 31.39 -52.24
C GLU A 553 38.88 32.18 -52.15
N GLY A 554 37.99 32.02 -53.13
CA GLY A 554 36.63 32.58 -53.08
C GLY A 554 35.83 32.00 -51.91
N LEU A 555 35.80 30.67 -51.77
CA LEU A 555 35.13 29.99 -50.67
C LEU A 555 35.73 30.33 -49.30
N VAL A 556 37.06 30.50 -49.22
CA VAL A 556 37.74 30.94 -48.00
C VAL A 556 37.32 32.36 -47.63
N ARG A 557 37.25 33.29 -48.59
CA ARG A 557 36.75 34.66 -48.34
C ARG A 557 35.28 34.66 -47.90
N GLU A 558 34.44 33.82 -48.48
CA GLU A 558 33.03 33.69 -48.09
C GLU A 558 32.90 33.13 -46.66
N ARG A 559 33.64 32.07 -46.33
CA ARG A 559 33.71 31.53 -44.97
C ARG A 559 34.20 32.60 -43.99
N ASP A 560 35.24 33.34 -44.34
CA ASP A 560 35.80 34.37 -43.46
C ASP A 560 34.82 35.54 -43.27
N SER A 561 34.04 35.89 -44.30
CA SER A 561 32.93 36.84 -44.19
C SER A 561 31.81 36.31 -43.29
N ALA A 562 31.40 35.05 -43.45
CA ALA A 562 30.36 34.43 -42.62
C ALA A 562 30.81 34.30 -41.16
N VAL A 563 32.08 33.97 -40.92
CA VAL A 563 32.69 33.96 -39.59
C VAL A 563 32.74 35.37 -39.02
N ALA A 564 33.13 36.38 -39.81
CA ALA A 564 33.12 37.78 -39.37
C ALA A 564 31.70 38.28 -39.06
N GLU A 565 30.68 37.87 -39.82
CA GLU A 565 29.28 38.19 -39.56
C GLU A 565 28.75 37.50 -38.31
N ARG A 566 29.08 36.21 -38.12
CA ARG A 566 28.75 35.47 -36.89
C ARG A 566 29.43 36.09 -35.68
N ASP A 567 30.71 36.40 -35.78
CA ASP A 567 31.49 36.99 -34.70
C ASP A 567 31.02 38.44 -34.43
N ALA A 568 30.60 39.18 -35.46
CA ALA A 568 29.94 40.48 -35.31
C ALA A 568 28.55 40.35 -34.66
N ALA A 569 27.77 39.32 -34.97
CA ALA A 569 26.47 39.05 -34.35
C ALA A 569 26.62 38.63 -32.88
N LEU A 570 27.65 37.83 -32.57
CA LEU A 570 28.00 37.44 -31.20
C LEU A 570 28.56 38.62 -30.38
N ALA A 571 29.37 39.49 -30.99
CA ALA A 571 29.86 40.72 -30.38
C ALA A 571 28.78 41.81 -30.27
N ALA A 572 27.72 41.72 -31.08
CA ALA A 572 26.57 42.63 -31.08
C ALA A 572 25.47 42.21 -30.09
N GLY A 573 25.79 41.45 -29.03
CA GLY A 573 24.86 41.03 -27.97
C GLY A 573 23.75 42.06 -27.72
N PRO A 574 22.50 41.59 -27.51
CA PRO A 574 21.28 42.18 -28.05
C PRO A 574 21.31 43.71 -28.09
N ARG A 575 21.60 44.27 -29.27
CA ARG A 575 21.51 45.71 -29.50
C ARG A 575 20.05 46.15 -29.50
N GLN A 576 19.69 46.89 -28.45
CA GLN A 576 18.54 47.79 -28.46
C GLN A 576 18.64 48.77 -29.65
N PRO A 577 17.56 48.99 -30.43
CA PRO A 577 17.61 49.88 -31.59
C PRO A 577 17.70 51.36 -31.15
N PRO A 578 18.44 52.21 -31.88
CA PRO A 578 18.50 53.64 -31.59
C PRO A 578 17.30 54.38 -32.18
N VAL A 579 16.79 55.32 -31.40
CA VAL A 579 15.79 56.32 -31.80
C VAL A 579 16.45 57.50 -32.53
N ALA A 580 15.96 57.85 -33.72
CA ALA A 580 15.86 59.25 -34.18
C ALA A 580 14.93 59.41 -35.42
N SER A 581 13.80 60.09 -35.16
CA SER A 581 12.94 61.00 -35.96
C SER A 581 13.33 61.32 -37.41
N GLY A 582 12.47 61.45 -38.43
CA GLY A 582 11.00 61.48 -38.67
C GLY A 582 10.83 61.61 -40.20
N LEU A 583 9.70 61.45 -40.89
CA LEU A 583 8.26 61.61 -40.64
C LEU A 583 7.50 60.76 -41.69
N SER A 584 6.22 60.50 -41.40
CA SER A 584 5.17 59.85 -42.22
C SER A 584 5.06 58.32 -42.15
N GLN A 585 4.49 57.84 -41.03
CA GLN A 585 3.64 56.64 -41.07
C GLN A 585 2.57 56.67 -39.97
N ARG A 586 1.35 56.30 -40.36
CA ARG A 586 0.11 56.30 -39.56
C ARG A 586 0.26 55.42 -38.33
N SER A 587 -0.03 55.99 -37.16
CA SER A 587 0.07 55.32 -35.85
C SER A 587 -1.21 54.57 -35.48
N THR A 588 -1.11 53.27 -35.28
CA THR A 588 -2.00 52.51 -34.39
C THR A 588 -1.12 51.75 -33.40
N VAL A 589 -0.76 52.41 -32.29
CA VAL A 589 -0.15 51.77 -31.13
C VAL A 589 -1.09 51.98 -29.95
N VAL A 590 -1.51 50.86 -29.36
CA VAL A 590 -2.32 50.79 -28.14
C VAL A 590 -1.47 51.34 -26.98
N SER A 591 -1.81 52.54 -26.51
CA SER A 591 -1.21 53.11 -25.30
C SER A 591 -1.77 52.42 -24.06
N TRP A 592 -0.90 51.96 -23.16
CA TRP A 592 -1.29 51.44 -21.84
C TRP A 592 -1.47 52.57 -20.80
N ALA A 593 -1.08 53.80 -21.13
CA ALA A 593 -1.32 55.00 -20.31
C ALA A 593 -2.81 55.25 -19.97
N PRO A 594 -3.78 55.15 -20.89
CA PRO A 594 -5.20 55.25 -20.55
C PRO A 594 -5.71 54.07 -19.72
N ARG A 595 -5.10 52.87 -19.84
CA ARG A 595 -5.48 51.69 -19.03
C ARG A 595 -4.97 51.79 -17.60
N LEU A 596 -3.77 52.33 -17.38
CA LEU A 596 -3.24 52.63 -16.05
C LEU A 596 -3.95 53.82 -15.39
N LEU A 597 -4.34 54.84 -16.17
CA LEU A 597 -5.20 55.93 -15.67
C LEU A 597 -6.62 55.45 -15.37
N ALA A 598 -7.17 54.51 -16.14
CA ALA A 598 -8.47 53.89 -15.87
C ALA A 598 -8.43 52.96 -14.65
N LEU A 599 -7.36 52.17 -14.47
CA LEU A 599 -7.15 51.36 -13.26
C LEU A 599 -6.92 52.23 -12.02
N GLY A 600 -6.16 53.33 -12.16
CA GLY A 600 -6.01 54.32 -11.10
C GLY A 600 -7.32 55.02 -10.75
N ALA A 601 -8.12 55.40 -11.74
CA ALA A 601 -9.45 55.99 -11.52
C ALA A 601 -10.43 54.98 -10.89
N LEU A 602 -10.37 53.70 -11.28
CA LEU A 602 -11.19 52.63 -10.69
C LEU A 602 -10.80 52.36 -9.23
N ALA A 603 -9.50 52.36 -8.91
CA ALA A 603 -9.02 52.23 -7.54
C ALA A 603 -9.46 53.42 -6.67
N ILE A 604 -9.39 54.65 -7.20
CA ILE A 604 -9.88 55.85 -6.50
C ILE A 604 -11.41 55.78 -6.30
N LEU A 605 -12.17 55.31 -7.29
CA LEU A 605 -13.62 55.16 -7.19
C LEU A 605 -14.02 54.08 -6.16
N LEU A 606 -13.27 52.97 -6.08
CA LEU A 606 -13.47 51.91 -5.09
C LEU A 606 -13.14 52.39 -3.67
N ILE A 607 -12.11 53.22 -3.51
CA ILE A 607 -11.78 53.86 -2.23
C ILE A 607 -12.89 54.83 -1.81
N ILE A 608 -13.39 55.65 -2.74
CA ILE A 608 -14.52 56.57 -2.47
C ILE A 608 -15.79 55.78 -2.12
N LEU A 609 -16.07 54.67 -2.80
CA LEU A 609 -17.19 53.78 -2.52
C LEU A 609 -17.06 53.09 -1.15
N ALA A 610 -15.85 52.64 -0.79
CA ALA A 610 -15.58 52.06 0.53
C ALA A 610 -15.76 53.09 1.65
N ILE A 611 -15.34 54.35 1.43
CA ILE A 611 -15.56 55.47 2.36
C ILE A 611 -17.04 55.84 2.47
N LEU A 612 -17.81 55.78 1.37
CA LEU A 612 -19.26 56.01 1.39
C LEU A 612 -20.04 54.86 2.07
N ILE A 613 -19.57 53.62 1.93
CA ILE A 613 -20.18 52.44 2.59
C ILE A 613 -19.86 52.42 4.09
N HIS A 614 -18.65 52.83 4.50
CA HIS A 614 -18.25 52.90 5.91
C HIS A 614 -18.59 54.24 6.59
N GLY A 615 -18.97 55.26 5.83
CA GLY A 615 -19.33 56.60 6.31
C GLY A 615 -20.83 56.83 6.51
N VAL A 616 -21.68 55.80 6.34
CA VAL A 616 -23.14 55.85 6.59
C VAL A 616 -23.55 54.92 7.76
N ALA A 617 -22.61 54.58 8.64
CA ALA A 617 -22.90 53.94 9.93
C ALA A 617 -22.92 54.97 11.06
#